data_AF-A0AAD4YWG3-F1
#
_entry.id   AF-A0AAD4YWG3-F1
#
_cell.length_a   1.000
_cell.length_b   1.000
_cell.length_c   1.000
_cell.angle_alpha   90.00
_cell.angle_beta   90.00
_cell.angle_gamma   90.00
#
_symmetry.space_group_name_H-M   'P 1'
#
loop_
_entity.id
_entity.type
_entity.pdbx_description
1 polymer ?
#
loop_
_entity_poly.entity_id
_entity_poly.type
_entity_poly.pdbx_seq_one_letter_code
_entity_poly.pdbx_strand_id
1 'polypeptide(L)'
;MMLTLLISGPQQPKNDIDVYLEPLIDNLKSLWDGIRGVYDAHIGEYFTLRGVLLWTINDFPAYGNLSGCVIKGYKACSICGDDIPSHSVGENDGDRVC
;
A
#
# COMPACT_ATOMS: atom_id res chain seq x y z
N MET A 1 -2.37 17.05 -0.79
CA MET A 1 -2.07 15.61 -0.73
C MET A 1 -3.22 14.95 0.02
N MET A 2 -3.95 14.02 -0.60
CA MET A 2 -5.04 13.31 0.07
C MET A 2 -4.43 12.12 0.81
N LEU A 3 -4.37 12.19 2.15
CA LEU A 3 -4.00 11.04 2.98
C LEU A 3 -5.25 10.20 3.23
N THR A 4 -5.36 9.06 2.57
CA THR A 4 -6.36 8.05 2.93
C THR A 4 -5.74 7.12 3.97
N LEU A 5 -6.19 7.21 5.22
CA LEU A 5 -5.77 6.34 6.31
C LEU A 5 -6.75 5.17 6.43
N LEU A 6 -6.30 3.96 6.10
CA LEU A 6 -7.06 2.74 6.32
C LEU A 6 -6.79 2.25 7.76
N ILE A 7 -7.67 2.59 8.71
CA ILE A 7 -7.55 2.13 10.10
C ILE A 7 -8.13 0.72 10.18
N SER A 8 -7.26 -0.29 10.27
CA SER A 8 -7.72 -1.65 10.58
C SER A 8 -8.32 -1.69 11.99
N GLY A 9 -9.43 -2.40 12.15
CA GLY A 9 -9.99 -2.70 13.47
C GLY A 9 -9.04 -3.58 14.30
N PRO A 10 -9.43 -3.98 15.52
CA PRO A 10 -8.59 -4.80 16.41
C PRO A 10 -8.15 -6.16 15.82
N GLN A 11 -8.78 -6.60 14.73
CA GLN A 11 -8.35 -7.75 13.94
C GLN A 11 -7.88 -7.29 12.57
N GLN A 12 -6.73 -7.79 12.14
CA GLN A 12 -6.20 -7.52 10.81
C GLN A 12 -7.11 -8.17 9.76
N PRO A 13 -7.65 -7.41 8.79
CA PRO A 13 -8.27 -8.00 7.62
C PRO A 13 -7.14 -8.65 6.82
N LYS A 14 -6.93 -9.95 7.01
CA LYS A 14 -5.93 -10.71 6.27
C LYS A 14 -6.34 -10.82 4.82
N ASN A 15 -7.27 -11.74 4.55
CA ASN A 15 -7.76 -12.01 3.21
C ASN A 15 -8.74 -10.95 2.74
N ASP A 16 -9.49 -10.33 3.66
CA ASP A 16 -10.56 -9.39 3.32
C ASP A 16 -10.04 -7.96 3.08
N ILE A 17 -8.71 -7.76 3.01
CA ILE A 17 -8.12 -6.42 2.77
C ILE A 17 -8.57 -5.84 1.43
N ASP A 18 -8.81 -6.70 0.44
CA ASP A 18 -9.35 -6.36 -0.87
C ASP A 18 -10.74 -5.69 -0.77
N VAL A 19 -11.62 -6.19 0.10
CA VAL A 19 -12.94 -5.60 0.38
C VAL A 19 -12.82 -4.17 0.91
N TYR A 20 -11.83 -3.90 1.77
CA TYR A 20 -11.61 -2.55 2.29
C TYR A 20 -11.00 -1.61 1.25
N LEU A 21 -10.28 -2.13 0.27
CA LEU A 21 -9.61 -1.34 -0.77
C LEU A 21 -10.50 -1.09 -1.98
N GLU A 22 -11.53 -1.90 -2.21
CA GLU A 22 -12.45 -1.74 -3.35
C GLU A 22 -12.97 -0.30 -3.51
N PRO A 23 -13.47 0.40 -2.45
CA PRO A 23 -13.91 1.78 -2.59
C PRO A 23 -12.77 2.74 -2.94
N LEU A 24 -11.55 2.49 -2.44
CA LEU A 24 -10.38 3.29 -2.78
C LEU A 24 -9.98 3.10 -4.25
N ILE A 25 -9.99 1.86 -4.72
CA ILE A 25 -9.69 1.52 -6.11
C ILE A 25 -10.68 2.21 -7.06
N ASP A 26 -11.97 2.20 -6.74
CA ASP A 26 -12.99 2.83 -7.57
C ASP A 26 -12.90 4.36 -7.59
N ASN A 27 -12.53 4.96 -6.46
CA ASN A 27 -12.19 6.38 -6.41
C ASN A 27 -10.95 6.71 -7.27
N LEU A 28 -9.92 5.85 -7.23
CA LEU A 28 -8.71 6.04 -8.04
C LEU A 28 -9.00 5.89 -9.53
N LYS A 29 -9.86 4.95 -9.94
CA LYS A 29 -10.33 4.84 -11.34
C LYS A 29 -11.09 6.10 -11.76
N SER A 30 -11.98 6.59 -10.91
CA SER A 30 -12.74 7.83 -11.18
C SER A 30 -11.82 9.05 -11.33
N LEU A 31 -10.78 9.14 -10.49
CA LEU A 31 -9.75 10.17 -10.58
C LEU A 31 -8.86 10.00 -11.82
N TRP A 32 -8.59 8.77 -12.25
CA TRP A 32 -7.83 8.51 -13.47
C TRP A 32 -8.61 8.97 -14.71
N ASP A 33 -9.90 8.60 -14.80
CA ASP A 33 -10.80 8.97 -15.90
C ASP A 33 -11.09 10.47 -15.92
N GLY A 34 -11.15 11.08 -14.73
CA GLY A 34 -11.30 12.50 -14.50
C GLY A 34 -12.69 12.88 -13.99
N ILE A 35 -12.73 13.51 -12.82
CA ILE A 35 -13.97 13.98 -12.20
C ILE A 35 -14.27 15.38 -12.74
N ARG A 36 -15.38 15.51 -13.47
CA ARG A 36 -15.83 16.79 -14.06
C ARG A 36 -16.63 17.60 -13.06
N GLY A 37 -16.58 18.92 -13.19
CA GLY A 37 -17.41 19.82 -12.37
C GLY A 37 -16.89 20.00 -10.94
N VAL A 38 -15.59 19.75 -10.71
CA VAL A 38 -14.95 20.11 -9.44
C VAL A 38 -14.71 21.61 -9.45
N TYR A 39 -15.17 22.30 -8.41
CA TYR A 39 -15.03 23.75 -8.28
C TYR A 39 -13.72 24.10 -7.59
N ASP A 40 -12.90 24.92 -8.23
CA ASP A 40 -11.70 25.53 -7.64
C ASP A 40 -12.09 26.84 -6.96
N ALA A 41 -12.06 26.87 -5.62
CA ALA A 41 -12.40 28.08 -4.85
C ALA A 41 -11.34 29.19 -4.93
N HIS A 42 -10.10 28.87 -5.32
CA HIS A 42 -9.03 29.84 -5.48
C HIS A 42 -9.14 30.58 -6.82
N ILE A 43 -9.43 29.85 -7.90
CA ILE A 43 -9.57 30.42 -9.25
C ILE A 43 -11.02 30.87 -9.53
N GLY A 44 -12.01 30.28 -8.85
CA GLY A 44 -13.43 30.57 -9.06
C GLY A 44 -14.05 29.86 -10.26
N GLU A 45 -13.43 28.78 -10.74
CA GLU A 45 -13.80 28.10 -11.97
C GLU A 45 -13.99 26.59 -11.75
N TYR A 46 -14.73 25.96 -12.66
CA TYR A 46 -14.89 24.51 -12.69
C TYR A 46 -13.81 23.87 -13.56
N PHE A 47 -13.21 22.80 -13.06
CA PHE A 47 -12.19 22.04 -13.79
C PHE A 47 -12.47 20.53 -13.74
N THR A 48 -11.67 19.78 -14.50
CA THR A 48 -11.67 18.32 -14.42
C THR A 48 -10.52 17.88 -13.52
N LEU A 49 -10.84 17.29 -12.38
CA LEU A 49 -9.85 16.78 -11.43
C LEU A 49 -9.37 15.41 -11.89
N ARG A 50 -8.06 15.29 -12.11
CA ARG A 50 -7.39 14.00 -12.33
C ARG A 50 -6.38 13.73 -11.23
N GLY A 51 -6.22 12.46 -10.87
CA GLY A 51 -5.30 12.03 -9.81
C GLY A 51 -4.70 10.66 -10.09
N VAL A 52 -3.49 10.44 -9.58
CA VAL A 52 -2.75 9.17 -9.68
C VAL A 52 -2.18 8.82 -8.31
N LEU A 53 -2.23 7.54 -7.97
CA LEU A 53 -1.50 6.98 -6.83
C LEU A 53 -0.06 6.67 -7.25
N LEU A 54 0.91 7.33 -6.63
CA LEU A 54 2.34 7.10 -6.92
C LEU A 54 2.95 6.03 -6.00
N TRP A 55 2.75 6.15 -4.70
CA TRP A 55 3.27 5.20 -3.71
C TRP A 55 2.36 5.11 -2.49
N THR A 56 2.36 3.95 -1.85
CA THR A 56 1.69 3.69 -0.56
C THR A 56 2.74 3.53 0.53
N ILE A 57 2.53 4.13 1.70
CA ILE A 57 3.36 3.90 2.89
C ILE A 57 2.65 2.83 3.72
N ASN A 58 3.26 1.66 3.83
CA ASN A 58 2.70 0.51 4.54
C ASN A 58 3.67 0.08 5.64
N ASP A 59 3.14 -0.41 6.76
CA ASP A 59 3.94 -1.15 7.72
C ASP A 59 4.30 -2.54 7.17
N PHE A 60 5.25 -3.23 7.80
CA PHE A 60 5.74 -4.52 7.30
C PHE A 60 4.62 -5.58 7.18
N PRO A 61 3.68 -5.70 8.13
CA PRO A 61 2.54 -6.60 7.99
C PRO A 61 1.58 -6.24 6.85
N ALA A 62 1.21 -4.96 6.67
CA ALA A 62 0.32 -4.56 5.59
C ALA A 62 1.00 -4.72 4.23
N TYR A 63 2.32 -4.50 4.14
CA TYR A 63 3.06 -4.69 2.90
C TYR A 63 2.85 -6.10 2.34
N GLY A 64 2.99 -7.15 3.15
CA GLY A 64 2.78 -8.53 2.69
C GLY A 64 1.37 -8.80 2.18
N ASN A 65 0.36 -8.24 2.85
CA ASN A 65 -1.04 -8.38 2.41
C ASN A 65 -1.29 -7.66 1.06
N LEU A 66 -0.64 -6.52 0.82
CA LEU A 66 -0.86 -5.70 -0.38
C LEU A 66 0.01 -6.11 -1.57
N SER A 67 1.24 -6.55 -1.32
CA SER A 67 2.18 -6.95 -2.38
C SER A 67 2.07 -8.41 -2.77
N GLY A 68 1.36 -9.22 -1.98
CA GLY A 68 1.37 -10.68 -2.10
C GLY A 68 2.70 -11.31 -1.66
N CYS A 69 3.60 -10.55 -1.04
CA CYS A 69 4.85 -11.09 -0.51
C CYS A 69 4.61 -11.94 0.74
N VAL A 70 5.38 -13.01 0.85
CA VAL A 70 5.47 -13.80 2.08
C VAL A 70 6.18 -12.96 3.14
N ILE A 71 5.46 -12.63 4.21
CA ILE A 71 5.99 -11.87 5.37
C ILE A 71 6.05 -12.71 6.65
N LYS A 72 5.75 -14.02 6.55
CA LYS A 72 5.73 -14.96 7.68
C LYS A 72 6.28 -16.32 7.24
N GLY A 73 7.04 -16.97 8.11
CA GLY A 73 7.62 -18.29 7.85
C GLY A 73 8.97 -18.25 7.14
N TYR A 74 9.34 -19.37 6.54
CA TYR A 74 10.59 -19.50 5.77
C TYR A 74 10.49 -18.60 4.53
N LYS A 75 11.46 -17.68 4.34
CA LYS A 75 11.47 -16.61 3.30
C LYS A 75 10.56 -15.40 3.55
N ALA A 76 10.43 -14.97 4.81
CA ALA A 76 9.63 -13.81 5.18
C ALA A 76 10.23 -12.43 4.80
N CYS A 77 11.50 -12.34 4.39
CA CYS A 77 12.10 -11.06 4.04
C CYS A 77 11.70 -10.62 2.63
N SER A 78 10.93 -9.54 2.51
CA SER A 78 10.54 -8.95 1.23
C SER A 78 11.70 -8.39 0.41
N ILE A 79 12.86 -8.15 1.04
CA ILE A 79 14.08 -7.66 0.40
C ILE A 79 14.89 -8.82 -0.20
N CYS A 80 15.00 -9.94 0.52
CA CYS A 80 15.77 -11.11 0.10
C CYS A 80 14.97 -12.08 -0.77
N GLY A 81 13.63 -12.08 -0.67
CA GLY A 81 12.76 -12.93 -1.46
C GLY A 81 13.09 -14.42 -1.32
N ASP A 82 13.29 -15.09 -2.46
CA ASP A 82 13.55 -16.53 -2.53
C ASP A 82 15.02 -16.92 -2.29
N ASP A 83 15.93 -15.95 -2.26
CA ASP A 83 17.37 -16.18 -2.38
C ASP A 83 18.05 -16.65 -1.08
N ILE A 84 17.37 -16.67 0.08
CA ILE A 84 18.00 -17.02 1.38
C ILE A 84 17.13 -17.93 2.28
N PRO A 85 17.69 -19.03 2.84
CA PRO A 85 17.15 -19.76 3.99
C PRO A 85 17.07 -18.88 5.23
N SER A 86 15.90 -18.78 5.87
CA SER A 86 15.75 -18.04 7.13
C SER A 86 16.53 -18.74 8.26
N HIS A 87 17.82 -18.47 8.38
CA HIS A 87 18.57 -18.73 9.62
C HIS A 87 18.34 -17.55 10.56
N SER A 88 18.11 -17.88 11.84
CA SER A 88 17.92 -16.93 12.94
C SER A 88 18.87 -15.74 12.84
N VAL A 89 18.31 -14.53 12.86
CA VAL A 89 19.03 -13.23 12.92
C VAL A 89 20.15 -13.34 13.96
N GLY A 90 21.37 -13.53 13.47
CA GLY A 90 22.60 -13.51 14.22
C GLY A 90 23.43 -12.35 13.69
N GLU A 91 23.68 -11.38 14.55
CA GLU A 91 24.47 -10.18 14.27
C GLU A 91 25.89 -10.60 13.85
N ASN A 92 26.24 -10.52 12.57
CA ASN A 92 27.63 -10.61 12.12
C ASN A 92 27.86 -9.84 10.80
N ASP A 93 28.71 -8.82 10.93
CA ASP A 93 29.72 -8.34 9.98
C ASP A 93 29.36 -8.31 8.48
N GLY A 94 28.79 -7.18 8.04
CA GLY A 94 28.94 -6.68 6.67
C GLY A 94 28.04 -7.25 5.58
N ASP A 95 27.41 -8.42 5.78
CA ASP A 95 26.45 -8.96 4.83
C ASP A 95 25.02 -8.49 5.13
N ARG A 96 24.25 -8.18 4.08
CA ARG A 96 22.83 -7.79 4.19
C ARG A 96 22.01 -9.01 4.61
N VAL A 97 21.95 -9.25 5.91
CA VAL A 97 21.12 -10.30 6.50
C VAL A 97 19.81 -9.68 6.99
N CYS A 98 18.69 -10.08 6.38
CA CYS A 98 17.49 -10.36 7.14
C CYS A 98 17.62 -11.79 7.67
#